data_AF-A0A660UJY7-F1
#
_entry.id   AF-A0A660UJY7-F1
#
_cell.length_a   1.000
_cell.length_b   1.000
_cell.length_c   1.000
_cell.angle_alpha   90.00
_cell.angle_beta   90.00
_cell.angle_gamma   90.00
#
_symmetry.space_group_name_H-M   'P 1'
#
loop_
_entity.id
_entity.type
_entity.pdbx_description
1 polymer ?
#
loop_
_entity_poly.entity_id
_entity_poly.type
_entity_poly.pdbx_seq_one_letter_code
_entity_poly.pdbx_strand_id
1 'polypeptide(L)'
;MEILAQIDLLSILVGALPGILVGSVIVYIILKVITGTRNKALQDDLEIRIETAKKQAETIIKEARLDATEEVMKKREAFAAEVNGRENKLRQQEMALSKQQNSLDRQQDKVQQQERQLGNKERELDRQTKTYDNRNKELANVMVQQKNQLLKITSLDAEQAKEMLLTRLEDECEREMNQVIQRKVSQTEEAVEEKAKEIINLAIQRYAAEQSCEVSVSMVDIPSDDMKGRVIGREGRNIRAFEKATGVDVIVDDTPGIIVVSGFNPIRREVARLSMERLIQDGRIHPSRIEEIVNQAKKDVHSR
;
A
#
# COMPACT_ATOMS: atom_id res chain seq x y z
N MET A 1 -138.89 -79.61 -50.78
CA MET A 1 -137.45 -79.90 -50.67
C MET A 1 -137.09 -79.67 -49.21
N GLU A 2 -137.42 -80.59 -48.29
CA GLU A 2 -136.75 -81.90 -48.10
C GLU A 2 -135.23 -81.62 -47.96
N ILE A 3 -134.62 -81.68 -46.76
CA ILE A 3 -134.21 -82.92 -46.07
C ILE A 3 -133.53 -82.56 -44.71
N LEU A 4 -133.85 -83.33 -43.66
CA LEU A 4 -133.13 -83.61 -42.38
C LEU A 4 -133.02 -82.48 -41.32
N ALA A 5 -133.78 -82.44 -40.22
CA ALA A 5 -134.03 -83.41 -39.12
C ALA A 5 -132.91 -83.53 -38.07
N GLN A 6 -133.29 -83.24 -36.82
CA GLN A 6 -132.66 -83.64 -35.53
C GLN A 6 -131.14 -83.48 -35.40
N ILE A 7 -130.72 -82.32 -34.92
CA ILE A 7 -129.41 -82.19 -34.26
C ILE A 7 -129.60 -82.63 -32.81
N ASP A 8 -129.34 -83.91 -32.52
CA ASP A 8 -129.23 -84.40 -31.15
C ASP A 8 -128.13 -83.61 -30.42
N LEU A 9 -128.45 -83.05 -29.25
CA LEU A 9 -127.46 -82.41 -28.36
C LEU A 9 -126.29 -83.36 -28.05
N LEU A 10 -126.54 -84.67 -28.13
CA LEU A 10 -125.59 -85.76 -27.94
C LEU A 10 -124.54 -85.86 -29.06
N SER A 11 -124.89 -85.55 -30.32
CA SER A 11 -123.94 -85.62 -31.45
C SER A 11 -123.00 -84.40 -31.51
N ILE A 12 -123.45 -83.22 -31.05
CA ILE A 12 -122.57 -82.05 -30.84
C ILE A 12 -121.58 -82.32 -29.70
N LEU A 13 -122.02 -82.97 -28.62
CA LEU A 13 -121.16 -83.27 -27.46
C LEU A 13 -120.10 -84.34 -27.76
N VAL A 14 -120.46 -85.37 -28.52
CA VAL A 14 -119.54 -86.44 -28.97
C VAL A 14 -118.53 -85.91 -30.01
N GLY A 15 -118.89 -84.92 -30.84
CA GLY A 15 -117.96 -84.23 -31.76
C GLY A 15 -117.05 -83.19 -31.08
N ALA A 16 -117.51 -82.54 -30.00
CA ALA A 16 -116.73 -81.52 -29.29
C ALA A 16 -115.60 -82.11 -28.41
N LEU A 17 -115.81 -83.30 -27.85
CA LEU A 17 -114.84 -84.02 -27.02
C LEU A 17 -113.47 -84.26 -27.70
N PRO A 18 -113.39 -84.81 -28.93
CA PRO A 18 -112.12 -84.97 -29.64
C PRO A 18 -111.49 -83.62 -30.01
N GLY A 19 -112.28 -82.58 -30.28
CA GLY A 19 -111.78 -81.23 -30.56
C GLY A 19 -111.09 -80.59 -29.35
N ILE A 20 -111.65 -80.74 -28.14
CA ILE A 20 -111.05 -80.27 -26.88
C ILE A 20 -109.78 -81.08 -26.56
N LEU A 21 -109.79 -82.39 -26.81
CA LEU A 21 -108.64 -83.27 -26.60
C LEU A 21 -107.48 -82.87 -27.51
N VAL A 22 -107.73 -82.71 -28.82
CA VAL A 22 -106.73 -82.25 -29.80
C VAL A 22 -106.26 -80.84 -29.49
N GLY A 23 -107.16 -79.92 -29.13
CA GLY A 23 -106.80 -78.56 -28.72
C GLY A 23 -105.90 -78.54 -27.47
N SER A 24 -106.20 -79.35 -26.46
CA SER A 24 -105.40 -79.45 -25.24
C SER A 24 -104.00 -80.03 -25.50
N VAL A 25 -103.88 -81.00 -26.41
CA VAL A 25 -102.59 -81.59 -26.82
C VAL A 25 -101.77 -80.57 -27.60
N ILE A 26 -102.38 -79.81 -28.52
CA ILE A 26 -101.69 -78.75 -29.26
C ILE A 26 -101.21 -77.65 -28.32
N VAL A 27 -102.05 -77.19 -27.38
CA VAL A 27 -101.66 -76.18 -26.38
C VAL A 27 -100.54 -76.70 -25.48
N TYR A 28 -100.59 -77.97 -25.05
CA TYR A 28 -99.53 -78.59 -24.27
C TYR A 28 -98.21 -78.67 -25.05
N ILE A 29 -98.24 -79.00 -26.34
CA ILE A 29 -97.05 -79.04 -27.21
C ILE A 29 -96.49 -77.62 -27.39
N ILE A 30 -97.31 -76.61 -27.66
CA ILE A 30 -96.88 -75.21 -27.80
C ILE A 30 -96.27 -74.70 -26.50
N LEU A 31 -96.91 -74.95 -25.35
CA LEU A 31 -96.37 -74.57 -24.04
C LEU A 31 -95.06 -75.29 -23.73
N LYS A 32 -94.93 -76.58 -24.09
CA LYS A 32 -93.69 -77.36 -23.91
C LYS A 32 -92.56 -76.84 -24.79
N VAL A 33 -92.85 -76.43 -26.02
CA VAL A 33 -91.86 -75.83 -26.94
C VAL A 33 -91.44 -74.44 -26.46
N ILE A 34 -92.37 -73.57 -26.06
CA ILE A 34 -92.07 -72.22 -25.55
C ILE A 34 -91.29 -72.27 -24.23
N THR A 35 -91.67 -73.15 -23.30
CA THR A 35 -90.93 -73.35 -22.04
C THR A 35 -89.56 -73.96 -22.30
N GLY A 36 -89.44 -74.90 -23.25
CA GLY A 36 -88.17 -75.47 -23.67
C GLY A 36 -87.22 -74.44 -24.30
N THR A 37 -87.70 -73.60 -25.22
CA THR A 37 -86.88 -72.55 -25.86
C THR A 37 -86.52 -71.43 -24.89
N ARG A 38 -87.45 -71.04 -23.99
CA ARG A 38 -87.18 -70.04 -22.95
C ARG A 38 -86.18 -70.55 -21.91
N ASN A 39 -86.27 -71.80 -21.50
CA ASN A 39 -85.29 -72.42 -20.60
C ASN A 39 -83.91 -72.53 -21.27
N LYS A 40 -83.86 -72.87 -22.56
CA LYS A 40 -82.60 -72.91 -23.31
C LYS A 40 -81.98 -71.51 -23.46
N ALA A 41 -82.78 -70.50 -23.83
CA ALA A 41 -82.30 -69.11 -23.90
C ALA A 41 -81.84 -68.56 -22.54
N LEU A 42 -82.49 -68.96 -21.43
CA LEU A 42 -82.04 -68.64 -20.08
C LEU A 42 -80.72 -69.36 -19.73
N GLN A 43 -80.55 -70.61 -20.14
CA GLN A 43 -79.29 -71.34 -19.95
C GLN A 43 -78.16 -70.70 -20.75
N ASP A 44 -78.40 -70.34 -22.01
CA ASP A 44 -77.43 -69.68 -22.87
C ASP A 44 -77.04 -68.28 -22.31
N ASP A 45 -78.01 -67.48 -21.83
CA ASP A 45 -77.72 -66.18 -21.17
C ASP A 45 -76.95 -66.36 -19.86
N LEU A 46 -77.28 -67.37 -19.05
CA LEU A 46 -76.53 -67.70 -17.84
C LEU A 46 -75.10 -68.14 -18.16
N GLU A 47 -74.90 -68.93 -19.21
CA GLU A 47 -73.57 -69.38 -19.65
C GLU A 47 -72.72 -68.20 -20.13
N ILE A 48 -73.30 -67.31 -20.95
CA ILE A 48 -72.64 -66.07 -21.41
C ILE A 48 -72.29 -65.16 -20.21
N ARG A 49 -73.19 -65.01 -19.23
CA ARG A 49 -72.91 -64.23 -18.00
C ARG A 49 -71.80 -64.85 -17.17
N ILE A 50 -71.78 -66.17 -17.02
CA ILE A 50 -70.71 -66.87 -16.32
C ILE A 50 -69.38 -66.71 -17.07
N GLU A 51 -69.37 -66.83 -18.39
CA GLU A 51 -68.18 -66.67 -19.21
C GLU A 51 -67.64 -65.24 -19.18
N THR A 52 -68.52 -64.24 -19.29
CA THR A 52 -68.14 -62.82 -19.17
C THR A 52 -67.65 -62.48 -17.77
N ALA A 53 -68.30 -62.98 -16.72
CA ALA A 53 -67.82 -62.82 -15.34
C ALA A 53 -66.45 -63.48 -15.12
N LYS A 54 -66.21 -64.67 -15.70
CA LYS A 54 -64.88 -65.33 -15.67
C LYS A 54 -63.83 -64.50 -16.40
N LYS A 55 -64.13 -64.01 -17.60
CA LYS A 55 -63.22 -63.13 -18.37
C LYS A 55 -62.90 -61.84 -17.61
N GLN A 56 -63.90 -61.21 -17.01
CA GLN A 56 -63.70 -60.03 -16.17
C GLN A 56 -62.84 -60.34 -14.94
N ALA A 57 -63.10 -61.45 -14.24
CA ALA A 57 -62.27 -61.88 -13.12
C ALA A 57 -60.82 -62.14 -13.54
N GLU A 58 -60.59 -62.78 -14.70
CA GLU A 58 -59.25 -62.97 -15.25
C GLU A 58 -58.55 -61.65 -15.58
N THR A 59 -59.27 -60.69 -16.17
CA THR A 59 -58.73 -59.35 -16.45
C THR A 59 -58.37 -58.62 -15.16
N ILE A 60 -59.27 -58.62 -14.16
CA ILE A 60 -59.01 -58.00 -12.85
C ILE A 60 -57.78 -58.63 -12.18
N ILE A 61 -57.64 -59.96 -12.24
CA ILE A 61 -56.47 -60.65 -11.68
C ILE A 61 -55.19 -60.27 -12.44
N LYS A 62 -55.25 -60.15 -13.77
CA LYS A 62 -54.10 -59.72 -14.58
C LYS A 62 -53.71 -58.27 -14.29
N GLU A 63 -54.68 -57.36 -14.24
CA GLU A 63 -54.46 -55.95 -13.88
C GLU A 63 -53.89 -55.82 -12.47
N ALA A 64 -54.49 -56.47 -11.47
CA ALA A 64 -53.97 -56.47 -10.10
C ALA A 64 -52.54 -57.04 -9.99
N ARG A 65 -52.20 -58.04 -10.82
CA ARG A 65 -50.82 -58.56 -10.89
C ARG A 65 -49.87 -57.56 -11.56
N LEU A 66 -50.29 -56.91 -12.63
CA LEU A 66 -49.49 -55.90 -13.33
C LEU A 66 -49.23 -54.70 -12.40
N ASP A 67 -50.26 -54.18 -11.75
CA ASP A 67 -50.17 -53.09 -10.78
C ASP A 67 -49.24 -53.46 -9.60
N ALA A 68 -49.39 -54.67 -9.05
CA ALA A 68 -48.50 -55.17 -8.00
C ALA A 68 -47.06 -55.28 -8.48
N THR A 69 -46.82 -55.76 -9.71
CA THR A 69 -45.46 -55.81 -10.26
C THR A 69 -44.88 -54.42 -10.52
N GLU A 70 -45.67 -53.48 -11.01
CA GLU A 70 -45.24 -52.10 -11.25
C GLU A 70 -44.89 -51.40 -9.94
N GLU A 71 -45.71 -51.54 -8.89
CA GLU A 71 -45.39 -51.03 -7.56
C GLU A 71 -44.10 -51.62 -7.00
N VAL A 72 -43.91 -52.93 -7.14
CA VAL A 72 -42.69 -53.59 -6.67
C VAL A 72 -41.47 -53.10 -7.44
N MET A 73 -41.57 -52.89 -8.76
CA MET A 73 -40.49 -52.34 -9.56
C MET A 73 -40.17 -50.90 -9.16
N LYS A 74 -41.19 -50.03 -9.01
CA LYS A 74 -40.99 -48.64 -8.53
C LYS A 74 -40.33 -48.61 -7.15
N LYS A 75 -40.77 -49.45 -6.21
CA LYS A 75 -40.15 -49.56 -4.88
C LYS A 75 -38.71 -50.05 -4.96
N ARG A 76 -38.41 -51.02 -5.84
CA ARG A 76 -37.04 -51.50 -6.08
C ARG A 76 -36.14 -50.43 -6.67
N GLU A 77 -36.62 -49.67 -7.65
CA GLU A 77 -35.87 -48.58 -8.28
C GLU A 77 -35.59 -47.46 -7.27
N ALA A 78 -36.59 -47.05 -6.49
CA ALA A 78 -36.44 -46.05 -5.45
C ALA A 78 -35.42 -46.51 -4.38
N PHE A 79 -35.50 -47.78 -3.96
CA PHE A 79 -34.55 -48.35 -3.02
C PHE A 79 -33.12 -48.43 -3.61
N ALA A 80 -32.98 -48.87 -4.86
CA ALA A 80 -31.68 -48.92 -5.53
C ALA A 80 -31.06 -47.52 -5.68
N ALA A 81 -31.87 -46.51 -6.02
CA ALA A 81 -31.44 -45.12 -6.08
C ALA A 81 -31.00 -44.59 -4.70
N GLU A 82 -31.74 -44.92 -3.64
CA GLU A 82 -31.36 -44.55 -2.27
C GLU A 82 -30.06 -45.21 -1.83
N VAL A 83 -29.90 -46.51 -2.09
CA VAL A 83 -28.67 -47.26 -1.77
C VAL A 83 -27.48 -46.68 -2.51
N ASN A 84 -27.59 -46.45 -3.82
CA ASN A 84 -26.53 -45.80 -4.61
C ASN A 84 -26.22 -44.39 -4.09
N GLY A 85 -27.24 -43.64 -3.69
CA GLY A 85 -27.07 -42.32 -3.08
C GLY A 85 -26.31 -42.38 -1.75
N ARG A 86 -26.61 -43.38 -0.90
CA ARG A 86 -25.91 -43.62 0.36
C ARG A 86 -24.47 -44.08 0.13
N GLU A 87 -24.23 -45.01 -0.79
CA GLU A 87 -22.87 -45.47 -1.13
C GLU A 87 -22.00 -44.32 -1.65
N ASN A 88 -22.53 -43.46 -2.52
CA ASN A 88 -21.80 -42.30 -3.01
C ASN A 88 -21.45 -41.31 -1.89
N LYS A 89 -22.38 -41.06 -0.95
CA LYS A 89 -22.14 -40.22 0.23
C LYS A 89 -21.07 -40.83 1.14
N LEU A 90 -21.14 -42.14 1.40
CA LEU A 90 -20.14 -42.85 2.20
C LEU A 90 -18.76 -42.78 1.54
N ARG A 91 -18.67 -43.04 0.24
CA ARG A 91 -17.41 -42.95 -0.51
C ARG A 91 -16.81 -41.54 -0.48
N GLN A 92 -17.64 -40.50 -0.56
CA GLN A 92 -17.19 -39.11 -0.43
C GLN A 92 -16.67 -38.82 0.98
N GLN A 93 -17.35 -39.29 2.02
CA GLN A 93 -16.92 -39.15 3.41
C GLN A 93 -15.61 -39.91 3.67
N GLU A 94 -15.47 -41.15 3.18
CA GLU A 94 -14.24 -41.93 3.27
C GLU A 94 -13.07 -41.23 2.58
N MET A 95 -13.29 -40.66 1.39
CA MET A 95 -12.25 -39.91 0.69
C MET A 95 -11.84 -38.65 1.46
N ALA A 96 -12.80 -37.93 2.06
CA ALA A 96 -12.53 -36.75 2.87
C ALA A 96 -11.75 -37.11 4.15
N LEU A 97 -12.17 -38.17 4.85
CA LEU A 97 -11.49 -38.70 6.04
C LEU A 97 -10.07 -39.16 5.70
N SER A 98 -9.88 -39.89 4.59
CA SER A 98 -8.56 -40.32 4.14
C SER A 98 -7.63 -39.14 3.82
N LYS A 99 -8.15 -38.07 3.19
CA LYS A 99 -7.38 -36.84 2.96
C LYS A 99 -6.98 -36.16 4.28
N GLN A 100 -7.91 -36.10 5.24
CA GLN A 100 -7.64 -35.51 6.55
C GLN A 100 -6.60 -36.32 7.33
N GLN A 101 -6.70 -37.66 7.31
CA GLN A 101 -5.72 -38.55 7.93
C GLN A 101 -4.33 -38.37 7.32
N ASN A 102 -4.21 -38.36 5.99
CA ASN A 102 -2.94 -38.10 5.31
C ASN A 102 -2.35 -36.72 5.66
N SER A 103 -3.21 -35.71 5.86
CA SER A 103 -2.76 -34.38 6.29
C SER A 103 -2.26 -34.38 7.72
N LEU A 104 -2.94 -35.09 8.62
CA LEU A 104 -2.53 -35.24 10.02
C LEU A 104 -1.22 -36.00 10.13
N ASP A 105 -1.04 -37.10 9.40
CA ASP A 105 0.20 -37.89 9.38
C ASP A 105 1.38 -37.02 8.93
N ARG A 106 1.22 -36.23 7.85
CA ARG A 106 2.25 -35.27 7.41
C ARG A 106 2.57 -34.20 8.44
N GLN A 107 1.57 -33.74 9.19
CA GLN A 107 1.78 -32.76 10.24
C GLN A 107 2.53 -33.39 11.43
N GLN A 108 2.19 -34.62 11.80
CA GLN A 108 2.86 -35.38 12.83
C GLN A 108 4.34 -35.64 12.48
N ASP A 109 4.63 -36.02 11.23
CA ASP A 109 6.01 -36.20 10.75
C ASP A 109 6.82 -34.90 10.85
N LYS A 110 6.22 -33.76 10.48
CA LYS A 110 6.86 -32.44 10.61
C LYS A 110 7.15 -32.09 12.06
N VAL A 111 6.19 -32.32 12.96
CA VAL A 111 6.37 -32.07 14.40
C VAL A 111 7.49 -32.96 14.94
N GLN A 112 7.49 -34.25 14.62
CA GLN A 112 8.53 -35.17 15.07
C GLN A 112 9.92 -34.79 14.52
N GLN A 113 10.01 -34.31 13.28
CA GLN A 113 11.25 -33.80 12.72
C GLN A 113 11.74 -32.56 13.47
N GLN A 114 10.83 -31.62 13.79
CA GLN A 114 11.15 -30.42 14.56
C GLN A 114 11.60 -30.76 15.98
N GLU A 115 10.94 -31.70 16.67
CA GLU A 115 11.34 -32.18 17.99
C GLU A 115 12.75 -32.78 17.97
N ARG A 116 13.07 -33.60 16.97
CA ARG A 116 14.43 -34.15 16.80
C ARG A 116 15.46 -33.05 16.57
N GLN A 117 15.14 -32.04 15.73
CA GLN A 117 16.03 -30.91 15.49
C GLN A 117 16.24 -30.06 16.75
N LEU A 118 15.18 -29.81 17.52
CA LEU A 118 15.25 -29.10 18.79
C LEU A 118 16.08 -29.86 19.81
N GLY A 119 15.84 -31.17 19.99
CA GLY A 119 16.63 -32.00 20.90
C GLY A 119 18.12 -32.06 20.52
N ASN A 120 18.44 -32.07 19.22
CA ASN A 120 19.83 -31.98 18.78
C ASN A 120 20.46 -30.61 19.08
N LYS A 121 19.72 -29.51 18.87
CA LYS A 121 20.20 -28.16 19.22
C LYS A 121 20.38 -27.99 20.72
N GLU A 122 19.48 -28.53 21.53
CA GLU A 122 19.58 -28.49 22.99
C GLU A 122 20.83 -29.22 23.49
N ARG A 123 21.12 -30.41 22.96
CA ARG A 123 22.36 -31.14 23.26
C ARG A 123 23.62 -30.39 22.83
N GLU A 124 23.60 -29.74 21.67
CA GLU A 124 24.72 -28.94 21.20
C GLU A 124 24.94 -27.72 22.09
N LEU A 125 23.87 -27.01 22.47
CA LEU A 125 23.93 -25.88 23.39
C LEU A 125 24.46 -26.30 24.76
N ASP A 126 23.99 -27.42 25.33
CA ASP A 126 24.51 -27.95 26.60
C ASP A 126 26.01 -28.27 26.52
N ARG A 127 26.45 -28.85 25.40
CA ARG A 127 27.88 -29.11 25.15
C ARG A 127 28.70 -27.82 25.06
N GLN A 128 28.18 -26.81 24.37
CA GLN A 128 28.83 -25.51 24.26
C GLN A 128 28.93 -24.84 25.63
N THR A 129 27.83 -24.80 26.40
CA THR A 129 27.80 -24.22 27.75
C THR A 129 28.83 -24.90 28.65
N LYS A 130 28.90 -26.24 28.66
CA LYS A 130 29.93 -26.97 29.42
C LYS A 130 31.35 -26.62 28.99
N THR A 131 31.56 -26.44 27.68
CA THR A 131 32.86 -26.05 27.14
C THR A 131 33.24 -24.62 27.57
N TYR A 132 32.29 -23.68 27.54
CA TYR A 132 32.48 -22.32 28.02
C TYR A 132 32.77 -22.28 29.53
N ASP A 133 32.03 -23.03 30.34
CA ASP A 133 32.26 -23.12 31.78
C ASP A 133 33.66 -23.66 32.10
N ASN A 134 34.10 -24.70 31.39
CA ASN A 134 35.45 -25.24 31.56
C ASN A 134 36.52 -24.22 31.16
N ARG A 135 36.36 -23.54 30.02
CA ARG A 135 37.28 -22.47 29.59
C ARG A 135 37.32 -21.32 30.59
N ASN A 136 36.18 -20.92 31.15
CA ASN A 136 36.13 -19.86 32.17
C ASN A 136 36.87 -20.28 33.45
N LYS A 137 36.74 -21.54 33.87
CA LYS A 137 37.51 -22.07 35.01
C LYS A 137 39.02 -22.11 34.70
N GLU A 138 39.40 -22.56 33.51
CA GLU A 138 40.80 -22.55 33.06
C GLU A 138 41.36 -21.12 33.03
N LEU A 139 40.62 -20.17 32.46
CA LEU A 139 41.01 -18.77 32.40
C LEU A 139 41.19 -18.17 33.79
N ALA A 140 40.26 -18.44 34.71
CA ALA A 140 40.37 -18.00 36.10
C ALA A 140 41.63 -18.57 36.78
N ASN A 141 41.93 -19.85 36.57
CA ASN A 141 43.15 -20.48 37.09
C ASN A 141 44.41 -19.85 36.49
N VAL A 142 44.43 -19.61 35.18
CA VAL A 142 45.56 -18.94 34.48
C VAL A 142 45.74 -17.52 34.99
N MET A 143 44.67 -16.75 35.21
CA MET A 143 44.77 -15.41 35.79
C MET A 143 45.38 -15.44 37.20
N VAL A 144 44.97 -16.39 38.04
CA VAL A 144 45.56 -16.57 39.38
C VAL A 144 47.05 -16.94 39.27
N GLN A 145 47.40 -17.84 38.35
CA GLN A 145 48.80 -18.20 38.11
C GLN A 145 49.62 -17.02 37.60
N GLN A 146 49.13 -16.27 36.62
CA GLN A 146 49.79 -15.06 36.12
C GLN A 146 49.98 -14.03 37.22
N LYS A 147 48.97 -13.78 38.05
CA LYS A 147 49.08 -12.89 39.20
C LYS A 147 50.18 -13.34 40.17
N ASN A 148 50.22 -14.63 40.51
CA ASN A 148 51.25 -15.19 41.39
C ASN A 148 52.65 -15.16 40.76
N GLN A 149 52.74 -15.39 39.46
CA GLN A 149 54.01 -15.33 38.71
C GLN A 149 54.50 -13.88 38.63
N LEU A 150 53.61 -12.91 38.40
CA LEU A 150 53.94 -11.49 38.42
C LEU A 150 54.48 -11.10 39.80
N LEU A 151 53.78 -11.47 40.88
CA LEU A 151 54.22 -11.22 42.26
C LEU A 151 55.60 -11.84 42.54
N LYS A 152 55.89 -13.03 42.01
CA LYS A 152 57.20 -13.69 42.15
C LYS A 152 58.31 -13.07 41.32
N ILE A 153 58.04 -12.73 40.05
CA ILE A 153 59.03 -12.17 39.12
C ILE A 153 59.39 -10.74 39.55
N THR A 154 58.42 -10.01 40.07
CA THR A 154 58.61 -8.59 40.36
C THR A 154 59.43 -8.33 41.62
N SER A 155 59.49 -9.23 42.61
CA SER A 155 60.04 -8.90 43.96
C SER A 155 59.55 -7.55 44.49
N LEU A 156 58.42 -7.07 43.97
CA LEU A 156 57.82 -5.77 44.23
C LEU A 156 56.61 -6.04 45.11
N ASP A 157 56.45 -5.21 46.13
CA ASP A 157 55.29 -5.26 47.00
C ASP A 157 54.00 -5.04 46.18
N ALA A 158 52.88 -5.63 46.60
CA ALA A 158 51.61 -5.57 45.86
C ALA A 158 51.15 -4.13 45.58
N GLU A 159 51.51 -3.20 46.48
CA GLU A 159 51.31 -1.76 46.32
C GLU A 159 52.16 -1.17 45.18
N GLN A 160 53.42 -1.56 45.04
CA GLN A 160 54.30 -1.04 43.98
C GLN A 160 53.89 -1.54 42.59
N ALA A 161 53.40 -2.77 42.48
CA ALA A 161 52.86 -3.30 41.23
C ALA A 161 51.54 -2.60 40.82
N LYS A 162 50.71 -2.26 41.81
CA LYS A 162 49.49 -1.48 41.61
C LYS A 162 49.80 -0.05 41.18
N GLU A 163 50.76 0.60 41.82
CA GLU A 163 51.21 1.95 41.46
C GLU A 163 51.73 1.99 40.03
N MET A 164 52.58 1.05 39.64
CA MET A 164 53.12 0.97 38.28
C MET A 164 52.04 0.69 37.20
N LEU A 165 50.99 -0.08 37.55
CA LEU A 165 49.84 -0.30 36.66
C LEU A 165 48.99 0.97 36.53
N LEU A 166 48.75 1.67 37.65
CA LEU A 166 48.00 2.94 37.65
C LEU A 166 48.74 4.00 36.84
N THR A 167 50.05 4.14 36.98
CA THR A 167 50.84 5.08 36.17
C THR A 167 50.75 4.77 34.67
N ARG A 168 50.81 3.50 34.27
CA ARG A 168 50.63 3.14 32.85
C ARG A 168 49.23 3.44 32.33
N LEU A 169 48.21 3.23 33.15
CA LEU A 169 46.82 3.56 32.81
C LEU A 169 46.64 5.07 32.69
N GLU A 170 47.25 5.86 33.59
CA GLU A 170 47.27 7.32 33.49
C GLU A 170 47.95 7.78 32.20
N ASP A 171 49.12 7.25 31.86
CA ASP A 171 49.83 7.57 30.60
C ASP A 171 49.04 7.19 29.33
N GLU A 172 48.27 6.10 29.39
CA GLU A 172 47.44 5.64 28.27
C GLU A 172 46.18 6.51 28.14
N CYS A 173 45.49 6.79 29.25
CA CYS A 173 44.36 7.71 29.29
C CYS A 173 44.75 9.14 28.88
N GLU A 174 45.92 9.63 29.29
CA GLU A 174 46.42 10.94 28.90
C GLU A 174 46.67 11.02 27.38
N ARG A 175 47.23 9.96 26.79
CA ARG A 175 47.41 9.87 25.33
C ARG A 175 46.09 9.85 24.58
N GLU A 176 45.12 9.06 25.02
CA GLU A 176 43.78 9.04 24.41
C GLU A 176 43.07 10.38 24.56
N MET A 177 43.16 11.00 25.74
CA MET A 177 42.55 12.29 26.02
C MET A 177 43.18 13.39 25.17
N ASN A 178 44.50 13.38 24.97
CA ASN A 178 45.19 14.30 24.06
C ASN A 178 44.74 14.13 22.60
N GLN A 179 44.50 12.90 22.14
CA GLN A 179 43.93 12.68 20.80
C GLN A 179 42.50 13.23 20.66
N VAL A 180 41.67 13.06 21.70
CA VAL A 180 40.31 13.61 21.74
C VAL A 180 40.35 15.14 21.74
N ILE A 181 41.23 15.74 22.56
CA ILE A 181 41.42 17.20 22.63
C ILE A 181 41.85 17.72 21.26
N GLN A 182 42.87 17.12 20.63
CA GLN A 182 43.35 17.56 19.33
C GLN A 182 42.26 17.49 18.25
N ARG A 183 41.46 16.41 18.24
CA ARG A 183 40.32 16.28 17.33
C ARG A 183 39.27 17.36 17.58
N LYS A 184 38.95 17.65 18.85
CA LYS A 184 37.98 18.69 19.22
C LYS A 184 38.45 20.09 18.89
N VAL A 185 39.73 20.38 19.06
CA VAL A 185 40.34 21.65 18.66
C VAL A 185 40.21 21.84 17.15
N SER A 186 40.64 20.85 16.35
CA SER A 186 40.51 20.92 14.89
C SER A 186 39.07 21.10 14.41
N GLN A 187 38.10 20.38 15.00
CA GLN A 187 36.67 20.58 14.71
C GLN A 187 36.19 22.00 15.06
N THR A 188 36.71 22.56 16.15
CA THR A 188 36.34 23.91 16.60
C THR A 188 36.94 24.97 15.67
N GLU A 189 38.19 24.79 15.24
CA GLU A 189 38.85 25.68 14.29
C GLU A 189 38.08 25.73 12.95
N GLU A 190 37.68 24.58 12.40
CA GLU A 190 36.86 24.50 11.19
C GLU A 190 35.52 25.22 11.35
N ALA A 191 34.82 24.97 12.48
CA ALA A 191 33.53 25.61 12.75
C ALA A 191 33.65 27.13 12.96
N VAL A 192 34.75 27.59 13.59
CA VAL A 192 35.04 29.02 13.78
C VAL A 192 35.35 29.67 12.42
N GLU A 193 36.10 29.01 11.55
CA GLU A 193 36.40 29.53 10.21
C GLU A 193 35.12 29.70 9.38
N GLU A 194 34.23 28.70 9.39
CA GLU A 194 32.93 28.77 8.70
C GLU A 194 32.08 29.92 9.25
N LYS A 195 31.97 30.03 10.57
CA LYS A 195 31.22 31.10 11.25
C LYS A 195 31.80 32.48 10.95
N ALA A 196 33.13 32.62 10.92
CA ALA A 196 33.79 33.87 10.59
C ALA A 196 33.48 34.31 9.16
N LYS A 197 33.53 33.39 8.19
CA LYS A 197 33.15 33.65 6.80
C LYS A 197 31.68 34.09 6.69
N GLU A 198 30.78 33.44 7.43
CA GLU A 198 29.36 33.81 7.47
C GLU A 198 29.16 35.24 8.00
N ILE A 199 29.80 35.58 9.12
CA ILE A 199 29.71 36.93 9.72
C ILE A 199 30.25 38.00 8.78
N ILE A 200 31.39 37.75 8.13
CA ILE A 200 31.99 38.69 7.16
C ILE A 200 31.06 38.88 5.97
N ASN A 201 30.51 37.80 5.41
CA ASN A 201 29.56 37.89 4.29
C ASN A 201 28.32 38.69 4.67
N LEU A 202 27.76 38.45 5.87
CA LEU A 202 26.61 39.18 6.36
C LEU A 202 26.91 40.68 6.55
N ALA A 203 28.09 41.02 7.07
CA ALA A 203 28.53 42.40 7.21
C ALA A 203 28.67 43.09 5.84
N ILE A 204 29.29 42.43 4.86
CA ILE A 204 29.42 42.96 3.50
C ILE A 204 28.02 43.18 2.90
N GLN A 205 27.13 42.19 2.96
CA GLN A 205 25.79 42.30 2.38
C GLN A 205 24.95 43.43 2.98
N ARG A 206 25.11 43.72 4.28
CA ARG A 206 24.36 44.78 4.96
C ARG A 206 24.92 46.18 4.72
N TYR A 207 26.23 46.35 4.71
CA TYR A 207 26.86 47.69 4.71
C TYR A 207 27.40 48.14 3.35
N ALA A 208 27.59 47.23 2.38
CA ALA A 208 28.21 47.59 1.10
C ALA A 208 27.37 48.60 0.29
N ALA A 209 26.04 48.53 0.34
CA ALA A 209 25.17 49.41 -0.44
C ALA A 209 25.17 50.86 0.09
N GLU A 210 25.06 51.06 1.41
CA GLU A 210 25.04 52.41 2.02
C GLU A 210 26.40 53.10 1.88
N GLN A 211 27.50 52.40 2.10
CA GLN A 211 28.83 53.02 2.09
C GLN A 211 29.33 53.37 0.67
N SER A 212 28.80 52.71 -0.37
CA SER A 212 29.15 53.00 -1.77
C SER A 212 28.58 54.35 -2.26
N CYS A 213 27.43 54.79 -1.73
CA CYS A 213 26.79 56.06 -2.12
C CYS A 213 27.43 57.28 -1.43
N GLU A 214 27.83 57.16 -0.16
CA GLU A 214 28.48 58.28 0.56
C GLU A 214 29.92 58.55 0.06
N VAL A 215 30.61 57.52 -0.45
CA VAL A 215 32.02 57.61 -0.87
C VAL A 215 32.21 58.07 -2.32
N SER A 216 31.15 58.24 -3.12
CA SER A 216 31.27 58.56 -4.56
C SER A 216 30.94 60.00 -4.99
N VAL A 217 30.18 60.77 -4.20
CA VAL A 217 29.77 62.16 -4.57
C VAL A 217 30.12 63.20 -3.51
N SER A 218 30.49 64.41 -3.92
CA SER A 218 30.72 65.57 -3.05
C SER A 218 30.07 66.81 -3.65
N MET A 219 29.34 67.56 -2.83
CA MET A 219 28.63 68.77 -3.25
C MET A 219 29.47 70.02 -2.98
N VAL A 220 29.45 70.98 -3.90
CA VAL A 220 30.12 72.28 -3.77
C VAL A 220 29.09 73.39 -4.00
N ASP A 221 28.99 74.31 -3.04
CA ASP A 221 28.07 75.44 -3.10
C ASP A 221 28.61 76.56 -3.99
N ILE A 222 27.73 77.14 -4.80
CA ILE A 222 28.05 78.25 -5.71
C ILE A 222 27.21 79.48 -5.35
N PRO A 223 27.84 80.66 -5.16
CA PRO A 223 27.15 81.85 -4.66
C PRO A 223 26.19 82.51 -5.67
N SER A 224 26.32 82.25 -6.97
CA SER A 224 25.41 82.78 -8.00
C SER A 224 25.46 81.98 -9.32
N ASP A 225 24.39 82.04 -10.11
CA ASP A 225 24.36 81.38 -11.42
C ASP A 225 25.34 82.00 -12.45
N ASP A 226 25.76 83.27 -12.27
CA ASP A 226 26.86 83.86 -13.05
C ASP A 226 28.19 83.12 -12.79
N MET A 227 28.45 82.71 -11.54
CA MET A 227 29.61 81.87 -11.22
C MET A 227 29.49 80.47 -11.83
N LYS A 228 28.28 79.88 -11.84
CA LYS A 228 28.02 78.59 -12.52
C LYS A 228 28.36 78.69 -14.01
N GLY A 229 27.97 79.77 -14.69
CA GLY A 229 28.31 80.04 -16.09
C GLY A 229 29.82 80.17 -16.35
N ARG A 230 30.59 80.78 -15.43
CA ARG A 230 32.06 80.89 -15.53
C ARG A 230 32.77 79.57 -15.24
N VAL A 231 32.26 78.77 -14.30
CA VAL A 231 32.78 77.42 -14.01
C VAL A 231 32.66 76.55 -15.26
N ILE A 232 31.52 76.58 -15.97
CA ILE A 232 31.32 75.87 -17.24
C ILE A 232 32.25 76.42 -18.33
N GLY A 233 32.26 77.74 -18.50
CA GLY A 233 32.99 78.43 -19.58
C GLY A 233 32.33 78.25 -20.96
N ARG A 234 32.77 79.03 -21.95
CA ARG A 234 32.24 78.93 -23.33
C ARG A 234 32.47 77.51 -23.86
N GLU A 235 31.39 76.81 -24.22
CA GLU A 235 31.36 75.40 -24.69
C GLU A 235 31.88 74.37 -23.68
N GLY A 236 31.82 74.65 -22.38
CA GLY A 236 32.26 73.72 -21.34
C GLY A 236 33.79 73.59 -21.22
N ARG A 237 34.55 74.52 -21.82
CA ARG A 237 36.03 74.48 -21.85
C ARG A 237 36.65 74.43 -20.46
N ASN A 238 36.07 75.14 -19.49
CA ASN A 238 36.62 75.23 -18.14
C ASN A 238 36.34 73.96 -17.34
N ILE A 239 35.12 73.41 -17.38
CA ILE A 239 34.79 72.13 -16.74
C ILE A 239 35.65 71.00 -17.30
N ARG A 240 35.78 70.89 -18.63
CA ARG A 240 36.62 69.82 -19.23
C ARG A 240 38.09 69.92 -18.85
N ALA A 241 38.62 71.14 -18.74
CA ALA A 241 39.98 71.35 -18.24
C ALA A 241 40.12 70.95 -16.77
N PHE A 242 39.10 71.26 -15.96
CA PHE A 242 39.03 70.88 -14.55
C PHE A 242 38.95 69.36 -14.36
N GLU A 243 38.05 68.68 -15.08
CA GLU A 243 37.88 67.23 -15.08
C GLU A 243 39.18 66.53 -15.52
N LYS A 244 39.85 67.04 -16.55
CA LYS A 244 41.14 66.51 -17.01
C LYS A 244 42.27 66.69 -15.98
N ALA A 245 42.30 67.81 -15.26
CA ALA A 245 43.35 68.11 -14.28
C ALA A 245 43.19 67.33 -12.96
N THR A 246 41.95 67.11 -12.54
CA THR A 246 41.59 66.43 -11.28
C THR A 246 41.32 64.94 -11.46
N GLY A 247 40.87 64.53 -12.65
CA GLY A 247 40.50 63.14 -12.97
C GLY A 247 39.20 62.70 -12.29
N VAL A 248 38.26 63.62 -12.09
CA VAL A 248 36.89 63.39 -11.58
C VAL A 248 35.88 64.01 -12.53
N ASP A 249 34.63 63.58 -12.47
CA ASP A 249 33.54 64.08 -13.31
C ASP A 249 32.75 65.16 -12.56
N VAL A 250 32.43 66.26 -13.24
CA VAL A 250 31.67 67.37 -12.63
C VAL A 250 30.29 67.42 -13.27
N ILE A 251 29.27 67.12 -12.47
CA ILE A 251 27.88 67.09 -12.90
C ILE A 251 27.24 68.43 -12.54
N VAL A 252 26.74 69.12 -13.56
CA VAL A 252 26.01 70.37 -13.43
C VAL A 252 24.57 70.12 -13.84
N ASP A 253 23.67 70.18 -12.87
CA ASP A 253 22.23 69.96 -13.06
C ASP A 253 21.43 71.27 -12.94
N ASP A 254 20.12 71.25 -13.18
CA ASP A 254 19.22 72.41 -13.13
C ASP A 254 18.97 72.95 -11.71
N THR A 255 19.58 72.33 -10.69
CA THR A 255 19.53 72.82 -9.30
C THR A 255 20.34 74.12 -9.18
N PRO A 256 19.73 75.25 -8.73
CA PRO A 256 20.44 76.50 -8.54
C PRO A 256 21.39 76.40 -7.34
N GLY A 257 22.58 76.99 -7.47
CA GLY A 257 23.53 77.17 -6.35
C GLY A 257 24.37 75.95 -5.94
N ILE A 258 24.28 74.77 -6.60
CA ILE A 258 25.09 73.59 -6.27
C ILE A 258 25.68 72.95 -7.54
N ILE A 259 26.94 72.51 -7.45
CA ILE A 259 27.58 71.61 -8.42
C ILE A 259 28.01 70.33 -7.70
N VAL A 260 27.82 69.18 -8.38
CA VAL A 260 28.17 67.87 -7.83
C VAL A 260 29.45 67.37 -8.47
N VAL A 261 30.44 67.04 -7.65
CA VAL A 261 31.69 66.40 -8.06
C VAL A 261 31.59 64.91 -7.78
N SER A 262 31.70 64.10 -8.82
CA SER A 262 31.59 62.64 -8.75
C SER A 262 32.94 61.98 -9.04
N GLY A 263 33.36 61.04 -8.21
CA GLY A 263 34.60 60.31 -8.44
C GLY A 263 34.83 59.19 -7.43
N PHE A 264 35.32 58.05 -7.93
CA PHE A 264 35.56 56.84 -7.12
C PHE A 264 36.78 56.92 -6.19
N ASN A 265 37.69 57.89 -6.40
CA ASN A 265 38.87 58.06 -5.55
C ASN A 265 38.64 59.20 -4.55
N PRO A 266 38.60 58.91 -3.22
CA PRO A 266 38.27 59.90 -2.21
C PRO A 266 39.29 61.05 -2.14
N ILE A 267 40.58 60.76 -2.39
CA ILE A 267 41.65 61.77 -2.38
C ILE A 267 41.48 62.73 -3.58
N ARG A 268 41.21 62.20 -4.77
CA ARG A 268 41.00 63.02 -5.97
C ARG A 268 39.73 63.88 -5.85
N ARG A 269 38.66 63.30 -5.30
CA ARG A 269 37.40 64.00 -5.06
C ARG A 269 37.57 65.15 -4.06
N GLU A 270 38.32 64.94 -2.99
CA GLU A 270 38.59 65.99 -2.00
C GLU A 270 39.48 67.10 -2.57
N VAL A 271 40.51 66.74 -3.34
CA VAL A 271 41.32 67.70 -4.11
C VAL A 271 40.44 68.52 -5.05
N ALA A 272 39.52 67.88 -5.76
CA ALA A 272 38.61 68.56 -6.69
C ALA A 272 37.64 69.49 -5.96
N ARG A 273 37.02 69.05 -4.86
CA ARG A 273 36.14 69.86 -4.02
C ARG A 273 36.86 71.13 -3.54
N LEU A 274 38.04 70.97 -2.94
CA LEU A 274 38.85 72.08 -2.43
C LEU A 274 39.33 73.02 -3.56
N SER A 275 39.68 72.46 -4.73
CA SER A 275 40.09 73.25 -5.89
C SER A 275 38.93 74.09 -6.42
N MET A 276 37.71 73.53 -6.48
CA MET A 276 36.51 74.26 -6.91
C MET A 276 36.18 75.40 -5.93
N GLU A 277 36.19 75.15 -4.63
CA GLU A 277 35.94 76.19 -3.62
C GLU A 277 36.91 77.37 -3.76
N ARG A 278 38.20 77.07 -3.95
CA ARG A 278 39.24 78.10 -4.14
C ARG A 278 39.07 78.86 -5.45
N LEU A 279 38.73 78.18 -6.54
CA LEU A 279 38.47 78.81 -7.83
C LEU A 279 37.24 79.73 -7.79
N ILE A 280 36.19 79.34 -7.05
CA ILE A 280 34.99 80.15 -6.85
C ILE A 280 35.31 81.39 -6.01
N GLN A 281 36.12 81.25 -4.95
CA GLN A 281 36.56 82.38 -4.12
C GLN A 281 37.46 83.37 -4.89
N ASP A 282 38.34 82.88 -5.77
CA ASP A 282 39.22 83.72 -6.62
C ASP A 282 38.44 84.41 -7.77
N GLY A 283 37.33 83.80 -8.22
CA GLY A 283 36.43 84.36 -9.24
C GLY A 283 36.98 84.40 -10.67
N ARG A 284 38.20 83.89 -10.88
CA ARG A 284 38.91 83.82 -12.18
C ARG A 284 39.10 82.37 -12.60
N ILE A 285 38.25 81.90 -13.51
CA ILE A 285 38.22 80.49 -13.94
C ILE A 285 38.68 80.39 -15.40
N HIS A 286 39.94 80.04 -15.59
CA HIS A 286 40.56 79.77 -16.91
C HIS A 286 41.48 78.54 -16.83
N PRO A 287 41.69 77.80 -17.94
CA PRO A 287 42.40 76.51 -17.91
C PRO A 287 43.77 76.54 -17.21
N SER A 288 44.59 77.56 -17.47
CA SER A 288 45.93 77.66 -16.85
C SER A 288 45.88 77.85 -15.33
N ARG A 289 44.87 78.58 -14.82
CA ARG A 289 44.69 78.84 -13.39
C ARG A 289 44.12 77.62 -12.67
N ILE A 290 43.26 76.86 -13.36
CA ILE A 290 42.70 75.60 -12.85
C ILE A 290 43.82 74.59 -12.57
N GLU A 291 44.74 74.38 -13.51
CA GLU A 291 45.86 73.45 -13.33
C GLU A 291 46.77 73.86 -12.15
N GLU A 292 47.02 75.16 -11.99
CA GLU A 292 47.82 75.70 -10.89
C GLU A 292 47.16 75.45 -9.52
N ILE A 293 45.87 75.81 -9.37
CA ILE A 293 45.14 75.63 -8.11
C ILE A 293 44.96 74.15 -7.79
N VAL A 294 44.70 73.29 -8.78
CA VAL A 294 44.59 71.85 -8.57
C VAL A 294 45.92 71.27 -8.09
N ASN A 295 47.06 71.69 -8.64
CA ASN A 295 48.37 71.25 -8.17
C ASN A 295 48.67 71.73 -6.74
N GLN A 296 48.24 72.93 -6.38
CA GLN A 296 48.36 73.42 -5.00
C GLN A 296 47.45 72.65 -4.04
N ALA A 297 46.19 72.41 -4.40
CA ALA A 297 45.26 71.60 -3.62
C ALA A 297 45.74 70.15 -3.45
N LYS A 298 46.38 69.56 -4.49
CA LYS A 298 47.02 68.24 -4.37
C LYS A 298 48.10 68.21 -3.30
N LYS A 299 48.94 69.25 -3.21
CA LYS A 299 49.97 69.35 -2.15
C LYS A 299 49.35 69.51 -0.77
N ASP A 300 48.34 70.36 -0.64
CA ASP A 300 47.68 70.63 0.64
C ASP A 300 46.91 69.41 1.18
N VAL A 301 46.29 68.61 0.30
CA VAL A 301 45.61 67.37 0.70
C VAL A 301 46.60 66.24 0.99
N HIS A 302 47.79 66.23 0.39
CA HIS A 302 48.85 65.25 0.74
C HIS A 302 49.63 65.60 2.01
N SER A 303 49.55 66.86 2.46
CA SER A 303 50.23 67.35 3.67
C SER A 303 49.33 67.43 4.90
N ARG A 304 48.05 67.06 4.74
CA ARG A 304 47.07 66.80 5.79
C ARG A 304 46.84 65.31 5.94
#